data_AF-A0A920EC67-F1
#
_entry.id   AF-A0A920EC67-F1
#
_cell.length_a   1.000
_cell.length_b   1.000
_cell.length_c   1.000
_cell.angle_alpha   90.00
_cell.angle_beta   90.00
_cell.angle_gamma   90.00
#
_symmetry.space_group_name_H-M   'P 1'
#
loop_
_entity.id
_entity.type
_entity.pdbx_description
1 polymer ?
#
loop_
_entity_poly.entity_id
_entity_poly.type
_entity_poly.pdbx_seq_one_letter_code
_entity_poly.pdbx_strand_id
1 'polypeptide(L)'
;MRTPSSDQSDLDLANDCVALDNSDDLKSLLDEIGHSKVPIALSASWDAEQEIPIGFALGRDPSVGHSAWFPSSYLEDEGISDEFKQFLRRDAGIIGHGLKKLIRSLLALDFPTPKIIMDTEIAAYLLNPSRNSYLLNDLLQEYAKLSVQTGPRIPEGQLDLDSQSDSNMQQIAIEAASIALLHKPLEDLIKEEGLGAA
;
A
#
# COMPACT_ATOMS: atom_id res chain seq x y z
N MET A 1 -24.45 9.14 -31.03
CA MET A 1 -24.32 8.35 -29.79
C MET A 1 -22.85 7.94 -29.72
N ARG A 2 -22.03 8.68 -28.95
CA ARG A 2 -20.60 8.39 -28.81
C ARG A 2 -20.45 7.19 -27.89
N THR A 3 -19.88 6.10 -28.38
CA THR A 3 -19.41 4.98 -27.56
C THR A 3 -18.26 5.47 -26.67
N PRO A 4 -18.26 5.20 -25.35
CA PRO A 4 -17.06 5.42 -24.56
C PRO A 4 -16.01 4.38 -24.98
N SER A 5 -14.80 4.84 -25.29
CA SER A 5 -13.65 3.97 -25.52
C SER A 5 -13.29 3.29 -24.20
N SER A 6 -13.42 1.97 -24.15
CA SER A 6 -13.03 1.12 -23.03
C SER A 6 -11.52 0.86 -23.05
N ASP A 7 -10.70 1.90 -22.87
CA ASP A 7 -9.27 1.73 -22.57
C ASP A 7 -9.12 1.38 -21.08
N GLN A 8 -9.74 0.27 -20.66
CA GLN A 8 -9.54 -0.34 -19.35
C GLN A 8 -8.51 -1.44 -19.51
N SER A 9 -7.42 -1.38 -18.74
CA SER A 9 -6.45 -2.46 -18.66
C SER A 9 -6.69 -3.27 -17.38
N ASP A 10 -7.03 -4.54 -17.54
CA ASP A 10 -7.03 -5.50 -16.45
C ASP A 10 -5.59 -5.85 -16.11
N LEU A 11 -5.15 -5.53 -14.89
CA LEU A 11 -3.83 -5.88 -14.39
C LEU A 11 -3.95 -7.10 -13.48
N ASP A 12 -3.24 -8.16 -13.84
CA ASP A 12 -3.04 -9.33 -12.99
C ASP A 12 -1.79 -9.14 -12.12
N LEU A 13 -1.98 -8.44 -11.00
CA LEU A 13 -0.90 -8.17 -10.03
C LEU A 13 -0.45 -9.43 -9.28
N ALA A 14 -1.12 -10.57 -9.44
CA ALA A 14 -0.81 -11.78 -8.69
C ALA A 14 0.61 -12.31 -8.95
N ASN A 15 1.16 -12.09 -10.15
CA ASN A 15 2.52 -12.52 -10.49
C ASN A 15 3.60 -11.52 -10.05
N ASP A 16 3.22 -10.27 -9.80
CA ASP A 16 4.13 -9.16 -9.48
C ASP A 16 4.20 -8.86 -7.97
N CYS A 17 3.36 -9.56 -7.20
CA CYS A 17 3.28 -9.48 -5.75
C CYS A 17 3.88 -10.74 -5.12
N VAL A 18 4.96 -10.60 -4.35
CA VAL A 18 5.66 -11.72 -3.72
C VAL A 18 5.60 -11.67 -2.20
N ALA A 19 5.61 -12.82 -1.54
CA ALA A 19 5.96 -12.91 -0.12
C ALA A 19 7.47 -13.16 -0.02
N LEU A 20 8.16 -12.46 0.88
CA LEU A 20 9.58 -12.69 1.12
C LEU A 20 9.77 -13.96 1.94
N ASP A 21 10.72 -14.80 1.54
CA ASP A 21 10.95 -16.11 2.16
C ASP A 21 11.74 -15.99 3.47
N ASN A 22 12.54 -14.94 3.62
CA ASN A 22 13.38 -14.72 4.79
C ASN A 22 13.68 -13.23 5.03
N SER A 23 14.28 -12.97 6.19
CA SER A 23 14.60 -11.64 6.68
C SER A 23 15.78 -10.97 5.93
N ASP A 24 16.69 -11.76 5.35
CA ASP A 24 17.81 -11.24 4.53
C ASP A 24 17.30 -10.67 3.20
N ASP A 25 16.25 -11.25 2.63
CA ASP A 25 15.57 -10.71 1.45
C ASP A 25 14.92 -9.36 1.76
N LEU A 26 14.33 -9.21 2.94
CA LEU A 26 13.79 -7.92 3.40
C LEU A 26 14.90 -6.88 3.55
N LYS A 27 16.02 -7.25 4.15
CA LYS A 27 17.17 -6.36 4.28
C LYS A 27 17.68 -5.89 2.91
N SER A 28 17.82 -6.83 1.97
CA SER A 28 18.23 -6.53 0.59
C SER A 28 17.24 -5.60 -0.12
N LEU A 29 15.94 -5.83 0.08
CA LEU A 29 14.88 -4.98 -0.45
C LEU A 29 14.90 -3.57 0.13
N LEU A 30 15.09 -3.43 1.44
CA LEU A 30 15.16 -2.12 2.11
C LEU A 30 16.38 -1.32 1.64
N ASP A 31 17.53 -1.99 1.41
CA ASP A 31 18.72 -1.37 0.83
C ASP A 31 18.46 -0.88 -0.60
N GLU A 32 17.88 -1.72 -1.46
CA GLU A 32 17.48 -1.34 -2.82
C GLU A 32 16.55 -0.10 -2.81
N ILE A 33 15.51 -0.14 -1.98
CA ILE A 33 14.54 0.95 -1.81
C ILE A 33 15.23 2.21 -1.27
N GLY A 34 16.24 2.09 -0.42
CA GLY A 34 17.01 3.21 0.11
C GLY A 34 17.61 4.11 -0.98
N HIS A 35 17.94 3.53 -2.14
CA HIS A 35 18.50 4.24 -3.29
C HIS A 35 17.45 4.84 -4.23
N SER A 36 16.19 4.43 -4.13
CA SER A 36 15.11 4.92 -4.98
C SER A 36 14.69 6.35 -4.63
N LYS A 37 14.38 7.17 -5.65
CA LYS A 37 13.79 8.50 -5.44
C LYS A 37 12.27 8.52 -5.58
N VAL A 38 11.66 7.36 -5.80
CA VAL A 38 10.22 7.21 -5.93
C VAL A 38 9.64 6.91 -4.54
N PRO A 39 8.46 7.47 -4.19
CA PRO A 39 7.75 7.08 -2.99
C PRO A 39 7.40 5.59 -2.99
N ILE A 40 7.36 4.97 -1.81
CA ILE A 40 7.02 3.55 -1.65
C ILE A 40 5.67 3.44 -0.96
N ALA A 41 4.81 2.57 -1.48
CA ALA A 41 3.56 2.28 -0.85
C ALA A 41 3.75 1.35 0.34
N LEU A 42 3.06 1.64 1.44
CA LEU A 42 3.07 0.82 2.64
C LEU A 42 1.64 0.44 3.02
N SER A 43 1.40 -0.86 3.13
CA SER A 43 0.18 -1.44 3.72
C SER A 43 0.56 -2.49 4.79
N ALA A 44 -0.40 -2.87 5.62
CA ALA A 44 -0.23 -3.83 6.71
C ALA A 44 -1.39 -4.83 6.76
N SER A 45 -1.05 -6.10 7.01
CA SER A 45 -2.01 -7.11 7.47
C SER A 45 -2.16 -7.01 8.98
N TRP A 46 -3.36 -7.29 9.48
CA TRP A 46 -3.72 -7.08 10.88
C TRP A 46 -4.13 -8.38 11.57
N ASP A 47 -3.78 -8.51 12.83
CA ASP A 47 -4.51 -9.40 13.74
C ASP A 47 -5.91 -8.82 13.97
N ALA A 48 -6.94 -9.62 13.70
CA ALA A 48 -8.34 -9.23 13.88
C ALA A 48 -8.68 -8.92 15.35
N GLU A 49 -7.93 -9.46 16.31
CA GLU A 49 -8.22 -9.33 17.74
C GLU A 49 -7.40 -8.23 18.43
N GLN A 50 -6.16 -7.97 17.99
CA GLN A 50 -5.19 -7.17 18.76
C GLN A 50 -4.87 -5.78 18.19
N GLU A 51 -5.41 -5.41 17.02
CA GLU A 51 -5.00 -4.19 16.27
C GLU A 51 -3.47 -4.09 16.03
N ILE A 52 -2.76 -5.22 16.08
CA ILE A 52 -1.31 -5.31 15.84
C ILE A 52 -1.10 -5.76 14.39
N PRO A 53 -0.17 -5.13 13.64
CA PRO A 53 0.24 -5.61 12.33
C PRO A 53 0.89 -7.00 12.44
N ILE A 54 0.39 -7.98 11.70
CA ILE A 54 1.02 -9.31 11.59
C ILE A 54 2.02 -9.36 10.43
N GLY A 55 1.97 -8.40 9.51
CA GLY A 55 2.92 -8.22 8.42
C GLY A 55 2.70 -6.92 7.68
N PHE A 56 3.62 -6.61 6.78
CA PHE A 56 3.62 -5.38 5.98
C PHE A 56 3.88 -5.72 4.52
N ALA A 57 3.35 -4.90 3.62
CA ALA A 57 3.72 -4.95 2.21
C ALA A 57 4.26 -3.61 1.71
N LEU A 58 5.31 -3.71 0.89
CA LEU A 58 5.97 -2.61 0.23
C LEU A 58 5.63 -2.63 -1.26
N GLY A 59 4.79 -1.70 -1.69
CA GLY A 59 4.45 -1.51 -3.09
C GLY A 59 5.49 -0.63 -3.77
N ARG A 60 6.08 -1.17 -4.83
CA ARG A 60 7.14 -0.62 -5.64
C ARG A 60 6.62 -0.41 -7.06
N ASP A 61 7.27 0.50 -7.76
CA ASP A 61 7.02 0.78 -9.17
C ASP A 61 5.56 1.16 -9.51
N PRO A 62 5.28 2.46 -9.66
CA PRO A 62 3.93 2.96 -9.99
C PRO A 62 3.50 2.64 -11.43
N SER A 63 4.30 1.91 -12.22
CA SER A 63 3.96 1.51 -13.59
C SER A 63 3.59 0.04 -13.76
N VAL A 64 4.12 -0.85 -12.91
CA VAL A 64 3.92 -2.31 -13.02
C VAL A 64 3.22 -2.89 -11.79
N GLY A 65 3.28 -2.23 -10.63
CA GLY A 65 2.64 -2.71 -9.41
C GLY A 65 3.39 -3.87 -8.75
N HIS A 66 4.73 -3.85 -8.76
CA HIS A 66 5.52 -4.82 -8.01
C HIS A 66 5.32 -4.63 -6.51
N SER A 67 5.15 -5.69 -5.74
CA SER A 67 5.13 -5.55 -4.28
C SER A 67 5.79 -6.72 -3.58
N ALA A 68 6.19 -6.49 -2.34
CA ALA A 68 6.73 -7.54 -1.49
C ALA A 68 6.09 -7.47 -0.10
N TRP A 69 5.53 -8.58 0.35
CA TRP A 69 5.02 -8.76 1.71
C TRP A 69 6.06 -9.43 2.60
N PHE A 70 6.12 -9.05 3.87
CA PHE A 70 6.92 -9.72 4.89
C PHE A 70 6.18 -9.78 6.24
N PRO A 71 6.41 -10.83 7.05
CA PRO A 71 5.82 -10.94 8.37
C PRO A 71 6.44 -9.94 9.35
N SER A 72 5.64 -9.47 10.30
CA SER A 72 6.07 -8.55 11.36
C SER A 72 7.21 -9.13 12.22
N SER A 73 7.30 -10.45 12.34
CA SER A 73 8.37 -11.15 13.08
C SER A 73 9.76 -10.88 12.51
N TYR A 74 9.91 -10.48 11.24
CA TYR A 74 11.21 -10.08 10.70
C TYR A 74 11.75 -8.80 11.37
N LEU A 75 10.87 -7.98 11.95
CA LEU A 75 11.24 -6.76 12.67
C LEU A 75 11.64 -7.02 14.13
N GLU A 76 11.61 -8.27 14.60
CA GLU A 76 12.19 -8.66 15.89
C GLU A 76 13.73 -8.66 15.86
N ASP A 77 14.33 -8.79 14.67
CA ASP A 77 15.77 -8.56 14.48
C ASP A 77 16.05 -7.06 14.57
N GLU A 78 16.92 -6.66 15.51
CA GLU A 78 17.23 -5.25 15.78
C GLU A 78 17.83 -4.53 14.56
N GLY A 79 18.65 -5.21 13.77
CA GLY A 79 19.25 -4.63 12.57
C GLY A 79 18.16 -4.27 11.56
N ILE A 80 17.31 -5.24 11.23
CA ILE A 80 16.22 -5.06 10.27
C ILE A 80 15.20 -4.04 10.79
N SER A 81 14.90 -4.05 12.09
CA SER A 81 14.05 -3.06 12.73
C SER A 81 14.58 -1.63 12.53
N ASP A 82 15.89 -1.43 12.71
CA ASP A 82 16.52 -0.12 12.53
C ASP A 82 16.56 0.32 11.06
N GLU A 83 16.76 -0.61 10.14
CA GLU A 83 16.66 -0.35 8.69
C GLU A 83 15.23 -0.02 8.27
N PHE A 84 14.23 -0.68 8.84
CA PHE A 84 12.82 -0.35 8.62
C PHE A 84 12.48 1.04 9.19
N LYS A 85 12.98 1.40 10.39
CA LYS A 85 12.83 2.77 10.94
C LYS A 85 13.44 3.84 10.03
N GLN A 86 14.58 3.55 9.41
CA GLN A 86 15.21 4.44 8.44
C GLN A 86 14.36 4.56 7.17
N PHE A 87 13.86 3.43 6.65
CA PHE A 87 12.94 3.39 5.52
C PHE A 87 11.70 4.26 5.77
N LEU A 88 11.06 4.17 6.94
CA LEU A 88 9.88 4.99 7.27
C LEU A 88 10.18 6.50 7.21
N ARG A 89 11.44 6.91 7.40
CA ARG A 89 11.89 8.32 7.40
C ARG A 89 12.52 8.75 6.08
N ARG A 90 12.56 7.89 5.06
CA ARG A 90 13.21 8.16 3.77
C ARG A 90 12.71 9.44 3.12
N ASP A 91 13.59 10.13 2.40
CA ASP A 91 13.27 11.47 1.89
C ASP A 91 12.21 11.51 0.80
N ALA A 92 12.22 10.51 -0.09
CA ALA A 92 11.20 10.33 -1.12
C ALA A 92 9.84 9.88 -0.53
N GLY A 93 9.78 9.59 0.76
CA GLY A 93 8.55 9.39 1.52
C GLY A 93 7.80 8.10 1.22
N ILE A 94 6.65 8.01 1.89
CA ILE A 94 5.73 6.88 1.91
C ILE A 94 4.35 7.33 1.45
N ILE A 95 3.70 6.48 0.68
CA ILE A 95 2.28 6.59 0.32
C ILE A 95 1.48 5.46 0.96
N GLY A 96 0.20 5.68 1.20
CA GLY A 96 -0.68 4.66 1.75
C GLY A 96 -2.15 4.93 1.47
N HIS A 97 -3.01 4.13 2.06
CA HIS A 97 -4.46 4.27 1.98
C HIS A 97 -5.06 4.19 3.39
N GLY A 98 -5.70 5.26 3.85
CA GLY A 98 -6.29 5.28 5.19
C GLY A 98 -5.24 5.07 6.29
N LEU A 99 -4.14 5.83 6.25
CA LEU A 99 -2.92 5.59 7.02
C LEU A 99 -3.10 5.73 8.54
N LYS A 100 -4.22 6.28 9.01
CA LYS A 100 -4.47 6.55 10.44
C LYS A 100 -4.29 5.31 11.32
N LYS A 101 -4.78 4.15 10.89
CA LYS A 101 -4.64 2.90 11.65
C LYS A 101 -3.17 2.47 11.70
N LEU A 102 -2.50 2.46 10.54
CA LEU A 102 -1.09 2.12 10.41
C LEU A 102 -0.18 3.00 11.28
N ILE A 103 -0.34 4.32 11.19
CA ILE A 103 0.46 5.28 11.98
C ILE A 103 0.29 5.03 13.48
N ARG A 104 -0.94 4.81 13.94
CA ARG A 104 -1.23 4.55 15.35
C ARG A 104 -0.50 3.30 15.84
N SER A 105 -0.55 2.22 15.07
CA SER A 105 0.08 0.96 15.46
C SER A 105 1.61 1.02 15.36
N LEU A 106 2.17 1.71 14.36
CA LEU A 106 3.62 1.96 14.29
C LEU A 106 4.11 2.70 15.55
N LEU A 107 3.40 3.75 15.97
CA LEU A 107 3.74 4.49 17.18
C LEU A 107 3.61 3.65 18.46
N ALA A 108 2.61 2.77 18.53
CA ALA A 108 2.44 1.86 19.66
C ALA A 108 3.55 0.78 19.75
N LEU A 109 4.21 0.50 18.63
CA LEU A 109 5.35 -0.41 18.50
C LEU A 109 6.71 0.31 18.53
N ASP A 110 6.75 1.56 19.01
CA ASP A 110 7.94 2.41 19.08
C ASP A 110 8.63 2.69 17.71
N PHE A 111 7.93 2.48 16.59
CA PHE A 111 8.37 2.95 15.28
C PHE A 111 8.05 4.45 15.10
N PRO A 112 8.87 5.17 14.33
CA PRO A 112 8.59 6.57 14.04
C PRO A 112 7.37 6.74 13.15
N THR A 113 6.75 7.93 13.21
CA THR A 113 5.79 8.34 12.19
C THR A 113 6.47 8.34 10.81
N PRO A 114 5.88 7.69 9.79
CA PRO A 114 6.45 7.70 8.45
C PRO A 114 6.47 9.11 7.86
N LYS A 115 7.43 9.40 6.96
CA LYS A 115 7.41 10.61 6.13
C LYS A 115 6.35 10.42 5.04
N ILE A 116 5.11 10.75 5.36
CA ILE A 116 3.96 10.57 4.46
C ILE A 116 3.97 11.66 3.40
N ILE A 117 3.93 11.26 2.13
CA ILE A 117 3.78 12.17 0.99
C ILE A 117 2.36 12.14 0.40
N MET A 118 1.64 11.02 0.58
CA MET A 118 0.23 10.92 0.19
C MET A 118 -0.50 9.86 1.01
N ASP A 119 -1.68 10.22 1.52
CA ASP A 119 -2.72 9.26 1.85
C ASP A 119 -3.75 9.30 0.72
N THR A 120 -3.89 8.19 -0.01
CA THR A 120 -4.74 8.10 -1.20
C THR A 120 -6.22 8.28 -0.89
N GLU A 121 -6.67 7.92 0.32
CA GLU A 121 -8.05 8.18 0.77
C GLU A 121 -8.27 9.70 0.94
N ILE A 122 -7.34 10.37 1.60
CA ILE A 122 -7.40 11.84 1.80
C ILE A 122 -7.27 12.58 0.47
N ALA A 123 -6.34 12.14 -0.39
CA ALA A 123 -6.15 12.69 -1.73
C ALA A 123 -7.45 12.64 -2.55
N ALA A 124 -8.11 11.48 -2.57
CA ALA A 124 -9.39 11.31 -3.24
C ALA A 124 -10.52 12.13 -2.59
N TYR A 125 -10.53 12.27 -1.26
CA TYR A 125 -11.47 13.14 -0.54
C TYR A 125 -11.32 14.61 -0.94
N LEU A 126 -10.09 15.10 -1.09
CA LEU A 126 -9.84 16.47 -1.54
C LEU A 126 -10.36 16.70 -2.97
N LEU A 127 -10.17 15.73 -3.86
CA LEU A 127 -10.64 15.82 -5.25
C LEU A 127 -12.17 15.76 -5.36
N ASN A 128 -12.82 14.91 -4.56
CA ASN A 128 -14.28 14.78 -4.55
C ASN A 128 -14.80 14.41 -3.15
N PRO A 129 -15.13 15.41 -2.31
CA PRO A 129 -15.60 15.14 -0.94
C PRO A 129 -17.02 14.59 -0.89
N SER A 130 -17.77 14.63 -2.00
CA SER A 130 -19.17 14.16 -2.07
C SER A 130 -19.29 12.67 -2.37
N ARG A 131 -18.17 11.93 -2.46
CA ARG A 131 -18.18 10.48 -2.69
C ARG A 131 -18.80 9.74 -1.50
N ASN A 132 -19.48 8.64 -1.81
CA ASN A 132 -20.06 7.74 -0.80
C ASN A 132 -19.02 6.77 -0.19
N SER A 133 -17.95 6.47 -0.94
CA SER A 133 -16.87 5.57 -0.54
C SER A 133 -15.53 6.01 -1.16
N TYR A 134 -14.46 5.60 -0.51
CA TYR A 134 -13.08 5.78 -0.95
C TYR A 134 -12.36 4.43 -1.04
N LEU A 135 -13.04 3.35 -1.41
CA LEU A 135 -12.42 2.03 -1.51
C LEU A 135 -11.33 2.03 -2.59
N LEU A 136 -10.18 1.41 -2.29
CA LEU A 136 -9.01 1.42 -3.16
C LEU A 136 -9.31 0.99 -4.61
N ASN A 137 -10.11 -0.07 -4.81
CA ASN A 137 -10.49 -0.54 -6.15
C ASN A 137 -11.34 0.48 -6.91
N ASP A 138 -12.25 1.19 -6.23
CA ASP A 138 -13.05 2.25 -6.84
C ASP A 138 -12.14 3.41 -7.29
N LEU A 139 -11.16 3.76 -6.45
CA LEU A 139 -10.18 4.81 -6.77
C LEU A 139 -9.30 4.42 -7.96
N LEU A 140 -8.82 3.17 -8.02
CA LEU A 140 -8.03 2.65 -9.15
C LEU A 140 -8.82 2.75 -10.46
N GLN A 141 -10.07 2.30 -10.46
CA GLN A 141 -10.91 2.33 -11.64
C GLN A 141 -11.16 3.76 -12.12
N GLU A 142 -11.41 4.67 -11.18
CA GLU A 142 -11.75 6.05 -11.51
C GLU A 142 -10.55 6.88 -11.95
N TYR A 143 -9.46 6.85 -11.18
CA TYR A 143 -8.32 7.74 -11.37
C TYR A 143 -7.21 7.13 -12.22
N ALA A 144 -6.96 5.81 -12.11
CA ALA A 144 -5.91 5.14 -12.88
C ALA A 144 -6.44 4.39 -14.12
N LYS A 145 -7.76 4.23 -14.26
CA LYS A 145 -8.42 3.41 -15.31
C LYS A 145 -8.00 1.94 -15.27
N LEU A 146 -7.62 1.47 -14.07
CA LEU A 146 -7.17 0.11 -13.82
C LEU A 146 -8.26 -0.68 -13.09
N SER A 147 -8.38 -1.94 -13.44
CA SER A 147 -9.16 -2.92 -12.68
C SER A 147 -8.20 -3.99 -12.17
N VAL A 148 -8.12 -4.13 -10.86
CA VAL A 148 -7.26 -5.12 -10.19
C VAL A 148 -8.14 -6.26 -9.70
N GLN A 149 -7.84 -7.47 -10.15
CA GLN A 149 -8.47 -8.66 -9.59
C GLN A 149 -7.84 -8.98 -8.25
N THR A 150 -8.40 -8.43 -7.19
CA THR A 150 -8.15 -8.95 -5.85
C THR A 150 -8.90 -10.28 -5.71
N GLY A 151 -8.24 -11.33 -5.23
CA GLY A 151 -8.93 -12.56 -4.78
C GLY A 151 -10.09 -12.23 -3.81
N PRO A 152 -10.97 -13.20 -3.48
CA PRO A 152 -12.17 -12.91 -2.69
C PRO A 152 -11.81 -12.17 -1.39
N ARG A 153 -12.25 -10.90 -1.30
CA ARG A 153 -12.07 -10.06 -0.11
C ARG A 153 -12.91 -10.65 1.02
N ILE A 154 -12.26 -11.07 2.09
CA ILE A 154 -12.99 -11.47 3.30
C ILE A 154 -13.50 -10.20 3.97
N PRO A 155 -14.82 -10.06 4.20
CA PRO A 155 -15.38 -8.92 4.89
C PRO A 155 -14.78 -8.79 6.30
N GLU A 156 -14.55 -7.54 6.74
CA GLU A 156 -14.15 -7.27 8.13
C GLU A 156 -15.16 -7.90 9.09
N GLY A 157 -14.69 -8.76 10.00
CA GLY A 157 -15.50 -9.44 11.02
C GLY A 157 -15.92 -10.88 10.69
N GLN A 158 -15.47 -11.45 9.57
CA GLN A 158 -15.68 -12.86 9.25
C GLN A 158 -14.41 -13.69 9.56
N LEU A 159 -14.47 -14.50 10.62
CA LEU A 159 -13.47 -15.50 10.96
C LEU A 159 -13.62 -16.68 9.99
N ASP A 160 -12.70 -16.79 9.05
CA ASP A 160 -12.37 -18.06 8.39
C ASP A 160 -11.02 -18.48 8.98
N LEU A 161 -10.80 -19.75 9.36
CA LEU A 161 -9.66 -20.15 10.22
C LEU A 161 -8.70 -21.14 9.55
N ASP A 162 -9.06 -21.71 8.39
CA ASP A 162 -8.35 -22.88 7.85
C ASP A 162 -7.59 -22.61 6.53
N SER A 163 -7.64 -21.39 5.98
CA SER A 163 -7.08 -21.04 4.64
C SER A 163 -6.41 -19.65 4.55
N GLN A 164 -6.16 -18.99 5.69
CA GLN A 164 -6.03 -17.53 5.79
C GLN A 164 -4.63 -16.92 5.70
N SER A 165 -3.56 -17.67 5.94
CA SER A 165 -2.23 -17.03 6.02
C SER A 165 -1.81 -16.47 4.66
N ASP A 166 -1.86 -17.31 3.62
CA ASP A 166 -1.27 -16.98 2.31
C ASP A 166 -2.19 -16.06 1.50
N SER A 167 -3.51 -16.21 1.67
CA SER A 167 -4.51 -15.34 1.04
C SER A 167 -4.46 -13.90 1.57
N ASN A 168 -4.25 -13.72 2.88
CA ASN A 168 -4.05 -12.39 3.47
C ASN A 168 -2.72 -11.76 3.05
N MET A 169 -1.64 -12.53 2.92
CA MET A 169 -0.34 -12.03 2.45
C MET A 169 -0.46 -11.47 1.03
N GLN A 170 -1.03 -12.26 0.11
CA GLN A 170 -1.20 -11.86 -1.28
C GLN A 170 -2.12 -10.65 -1.41
N GLN A 171 -3.20 -10.60 -0.62
CA GLN A 171 -4.12 -9.46 -0.65
C GLN A 171 -3.44 -8.15 -0.23
N ILE A 172 -2.64 -8.16 0.83
CA ILE A 172 -1.93 -6.95 1.30
C ILE A 172 -0.80 -6.54 0.36
N ALA A 173 -0.15 -7.51 -0.29
CA ALA A 173 0.80 -7.23 -1.37
C ALA A 173 0.12 -6.50 -2.55
N ILE A 174 -1.01 -7.03 -3.02
CA ILE A 174 -1.83 -6.41 -4.07
C ILE A 174 -2.33 -5.01 -3.64
N GLU A 175 -2.70 -4.84 -2.38
CA GLU A 175 -3.10 -3.53 -1.84
C GLU A 175 -1.96 -2.52 -1.94
N ALA A 176 -0.75 -2.89 -1.51
CA ALA A 176 0.40 -2.01 -1.59
C ALA A 176 0.77 -1.67 -3.05
N ALA A 177 0.71 -2.64 -3.96
CA ALA A 177 0.88 -2.41 -5.39
C ALA A 177 -0.16 -1.43 -5.95
N SER A 178 -1.42 -1.62 -5.59
CA SER A 178 -2.56 -0.78 -5.98
C SER A 178 -2.39 0.67 -5.51
N ILE A 179 -1.91 0.87 -4.29
CA ILE A 179 -1.57 2.20 -3.76
C ILE A 179 -0.45 2.83 -4.59
N ALA A 180 0.59 2.07 -4.96
CA ALA A 180 1.69 2.58 -5.79
C ALA A 180 1.20 3.07 -7.16
N LEU A 181 0.32 2.30 -7.80
CA LEU A 181 -0.29 2.66 -9.10
C LEU A 181 -1.15 3.93 -9.03
N LEU A 182 -1.79 4.19 -7.88
CA LEU A 182 -2.62 5.39 -7.68
C LEU A 182 -1.84 6.68 -7.47
N HIS A 183 -0.58 6.59 -7.06
CA HIS A 183 0.19 7.77 -6.66
C HIS A 183 0.26 8.81 -7.78
N LYS A 184 0.67 8.40 -8.99
CA LYS A 184 0.90 9.36 -10.07
C LYS A 184 -0.40 10.01 -10.57
N PRO A 185 -1.49 9.25 -10.87
CA PRO A 185 -2.75 9.84 -11.29
C PRO A 185 -3.34 10.81 -10.26
N LEU A 186 -3.30 10.48 -8.97
CA LEU A 186 -3.80 11.38 -7.92
C LEU A 186 -2.91 12.61 -7.73
N GLU A 187 -1.59 12.45 -7.81
CA GLU A 187 -0.64 13.56 -7.72
C GLU A 187 -0.88 14.58 -8.84
N ASP A 188 -1.06 14.12 -10.07
CA ASP A 188 -1.27 14.99 -11.22
C ASP A 188 -2.60 15.74 -11.11
N LEU A 189 -3.69 15.06 -10.74
CA LEU A 189 -5.00 15.70 -10.55
C LEU A 189 -5.01 16.72 -9.41
N ILE A 190 -4.36 16.42 -8.28
CA ILE A 190 -4.25 17.37 -7.16
C ILE A 190 -3.51 18.63 -7.57
N LYS A 191 -2.46 18.49 -8.39
CA LYS A 191 -1.69 19.64 -8.91
C LYS A 191 -2.53 20.45 -9.91
N GLU A 192 -3.27 19.79 -10.79
CA GLU A 192 -4.14 20.43 -11.77
C GLU A 192 -5.25 21.26 -11.11
N GLU A 193 -5.86 20.74 -10.05
CA GLU A 193 -6.93 21.41 -9.28
C GLU A 193 -6.39 22.42 -8.25
N GLY A 194 -5.06 22.54 -8.08
CA GLY A 194 -4.44 23.47 -7.13
C GLY A 194 -4.69 23.13 -5.66
N LEU A 195 -4.91 21.85 -5.34
CA LEU A 195 -5.25 21.36 -3.99
C LEU A 195 -4.02 20.88 -3.20
N GLY A 196 -2.83 20.91 -3.80
CA GLY A 196 -1.58 20.49 -3.16
C GLY A 196 -0.96 21.56 -2.25
N ALA A 197 -0.22 21.12 -1.23
CA ALA A 197 0.64 22.02 -0.45
C ALA A 197 1.80 22.50 -1.34
N ALA A 198 1.99 23.82 -1.42
CA ALA A 198 3.08 24.47 -2.12
C ALA A 198 4.44 24.26 -1.44
#